data_AF-A0AAV3XG99-F1
#
_entry.id   AF-A0AAV3XG99-F1
#
_cell.length_a   1.000
_cell.length_b   1.000
_cell.length_c   1.000
_cell.angle_alpha   90.00
_cell.angle_beta   90.00
_cell.angle_gamma   90.00
#
_symmetry.space_group_name_H-M   'P 1'
#
loop_
_entity.id
_entity.type
_entity.pdbx_description
1 polymer ?
#
loop_
_entity_poly.entity_id
_entity_poly.type
_entity_poly.pdbx_seq_one_letter_code
_entity_poly.pdbx_strand_id
1 'polypeptide(L)'
;MAILEQKVQERTAQLAPANAEILVLNKRLKAENIRLSAELEVARKLQQMILPKDATLAQIPELEIAGPSQPAAAVGGDYYDILQQSDPIKIGMGNVTGQGRESGVLAIVVQTAVGTLLATNETDTVKFLKVLNRKIYDNLQQMNCDKNLTFALLDYQGGMLRLSGHEQLIVIHSGGSVELIDTIYLGFPLGIVSDIADFVAYADIQLNSGDVVVLYTDRIT
;
A
#
# COMPACT_ATOMS: atom_id res chain seq x y z
N MET A 1 62.28 -22.52 4.11
CA MET A 1 61.41 -22.14 2.98
C MET A 1 60.52 -23.30 2.56
N ALA A 2 61.06 -24.47 2.16
CA ALA A 2 60.28 -25.64 1.69
C ALA A 2 59.15 -26.15 2.63
N ILE A 3 59.37 -26.18 3.95
CA ILE A 3 58.35 -26.66 4.93
C ILE A 3 57.13 -25.73 5.00
N LEU A 4 57.34 -24.42 4.80
CA LEU A 4 56.27 -23.44 4.82
C LEU A 4 55.42 -23.54 3.54
N GLU A 5 56.07 -23.73 2.39
CA GLU A 5 55.40 -23.96 1.10
C GLU A 5 54.54 -25.24 1.13
N GLN A 6 55.08 -26.32 1.69
CA GLN A 6 54.33 -27.58 1.84
C GLN A 6 53.09 -27.42 2.72
N LYS A 7 53.20 -26.71 3.86
CA LYS A 7 52.05 -26.41 4.74
C LYS A 7 51.00 -25.53 4.08
N VAL A 8 51.42 -24.55 3.27
CA VAL A 8 50.50 -23.71 2.49
C VAL A 8 49.79 -24.57 1.44
N GLN A 9 50.50 -25.45 0.76
CA GLN A 9 49.93 -26.34 -0.25
C GLN A 9 48.92 -27.34 0.34
N GLU A 10 49.23 -27.94 1.49
CA GLU A 10 48.30 -28.81 2.22
C GLU A 10 47.04 -28.07 2.67
N ARG A 11 47.17 -26.89 3.28
CA ARG A 11 45.99 -26.10 3.70
C ARG A 11 45.16 -25.63 2.50
N THR A 12 45.82 -25.28 1.39
CA THR A 12 45.12 -24.89 0.16
C THR A 12 44.34 -26.07 -0.43
N ALA A 13 44.91 -27.28 -0.40
CA ALA A 13 44.23 -28.50 -0.83
C ALA A 13 43.06 -28.87 0.11
N GLN A 14 43.19 -28.66 1.42
CA GLN A 14 42.11 -28.88 2.39
C GLN A 14 40.95 -27.87 2.25
N LEU A 15 41.23 -26.64 1.83
CA LEU A 15 40.22 -25.60 1.60
C LEU A 15 39.56 -25.67 0.22
N ALA A 16 40.19 -26.31 -0.76
CA ALA A 16 39.67 -26.48 -2.12
C ALA A 16 38.23 -27.04 -2.19
N PRO A 17 37.86 -28.12 -1.47
CA PRO A 17 36.49 -28.65 -1.51
C PRO A 17 35.46 -27.68 -0.92
N ALA A 18 35.76 -27.02 0.21
CA ALA A 18 34.88 -26.02 0.82
C ALA A 18 34.68 -24.80 -0.09
N ASN A 19 35.74 -24.32 -0.76
CA ASN A 19 35.65 -23.24 -1.73
C ASN A 19 34.82 -23.64 -2.97
N ALA A 20 34.95 -24.88 -3.44
CA ALA A 20 34.13 -25.40 -4.54
C ALA A 20 32.65 -25.49 -4.14
N GLU A 21 32.36 -25.93 -2.91
CA GLU A 21 31.00 -25.99 -2.37
C GLU A 21 30.38 -24.58 -2.24
N ILE A 22 31.13 -23.62 -1.68
CA ILE A 22 30.72 -22.21 -1.62
C ILE A 22 30.42 -21.65 -3.01
N LEU A 23 31.24 -21.96 -4.02
CA LEU A 23 30.99 -21.52 -5.40
C LEU A 23 29.70 -22.11 -5.98
N VAL A 24 29.41 -23.39 -5.71
CA VAL A 24 28.16 -24.03 -6.14
C VAL A 24 26.95 -23.42 -5.42
N LEU A 25 27.04 -23.23 -4.11
CA LEU A 25 25.98 -22.60 -3.31
C LEU A 25 25.73 -21.16 -3.75
N ASN A 26 26.77 -20.37 -3.99
CA ASN A 26 26.64 -19.00 -4.51
C ASN A 26 26.00 -18.97 -5.89
N LYS A 27 26.33 -19.90 -6.79
CA LYS A 27 25.67 -20.02 -8.10
C LYS A 27 24.18 -20.35 -7.95
N ARG A 28 23.82 -21.29 -7.08
CA ARG A 28 22.42 -21.64 -6.80
C ARG A 28 21.66 -20.46 -6.19
N LEU A 29 22.24 -19.80 -5.20
CA LEU A 29 21.65 -18.62 -4.55
C LEU A 29 21.42 -17.50 -5.56
N LYS A 30 22.39 -17.26 -6.46
CA LYS A 30 22.25 -16.25 -7.53
C LYS A 30 21.14 -16.62 -8.52
N ALA A 31 21.05 -17.89 -8.92
CA ALA A 31 19.99 -18.36 -9.80
C ALA A 31 18.60 -18.20 -9.17
N GLU A 32 18.44 -18.58 -7.90
CA GLU A 32 17.20 -18.39 -7.15
C GLU A 32 16.86 -16.91 -6.96
N ASN A 33 17.85 -16.06 -6.67
CA ASN A 33 17.63 -14.63 -6.54
C ASN A 33 17.13 -13.99 -7.85
N ILE A 34 17.70 -14.39 -9.00
CA ILE A 34 17.24 -13.95 -10.32
C ILE A 34 15.79 -14.41 -10.57
N ARG A 35 15.48 -15.67 -10.24
CA ARG A 35 14.13 -16.23 -10.41
C ARG A 35 13.11 -15.48 -9.54
N LEU A 36 13.39 -15.31 -8.25
CA LEU A 36 12.51 -14.59 -7.32
C LEU A 36 12.33 -13.13 -7.73
N SER A 37 13.38 -12.49 -8.23
CA SER A 37 13.30 -11.11 -8.75
C SER A 37 12.36 -11.04 -9.96
N ALA A 38 12.40 -12.03 -10.85
CA ALA A 38 11.48 -12.09 -11.99
C ALA A 38 10.02 -12.31 -11.55
N GLU A 39 9.77 -13.15 -10.54
CA GLU A 39 8.43 -13.35 -9.97
C GLU A 39 7.87 -12.06 -9.34
N LEU A 40 8.70 -11.32 -8.59
CA LEU A 40 8.32 -10.03 -8.01
C LEU A 40 8.04 -8.97 -9.09
N GLU A 41 8.82 -8.95 -10.17
CA GLU A 41 8.59 -8.03 -11.28
C GLU A 41 7.26 -8.27 -11.99
N VAL A 42 6.83 -9.54 -12.11
CA VAL A 42 5.49 -9.86 -12.63
C VAL A 42 4.41 -9.34 -11.69
N ALA A 43 4.53 -9.58 -10.39
CA ALA A 43 3.58 -9.08 -9.40
C ALA A 43 3.50 -7.54 -9.40
N ARG A 44 4.63 -6.85 -9.56
CA ARG A 44 4.70 -5.39 -9.72
C ARG A 44 3.88 -4.90 -10.89
N LYS A 45 4.04 -5.54 -12.06
CA LYS A 45 3.30 -5.17 -13.27
C LYS A 45 1.80 -5.38 -13.09
N LEU A 46 1.39 -6.47 -12.45
CA LEU A 46 -0.02 -6.72 -12.12
C LEU A 46 -0.58 -5.63 -11.19
N GLN A 47 0.16 -5.25 -10.15
CA GLN A 47 -0.23 -4.15 -9.26
C GLN A 47 -0.32 -2.81 -10.01
N GLN A 48 0.60 -2.52 -10.93
CA GLN A 48 0.54 -1.27 -11.71
C GLN A 48 -0.62 -1.22 -12.71
N MET A 49 -1.07 -2.37 -13.21
CA MET A 49 -2.22 -2.43 -14.13
C MET A 49 -3.52 -2.01 -13.46
N ILE A 50 -3.58 -2.10 -12.13
CA ILE A 50 -4.78 -1.82 -11.37
C ILE A 50 -4.83 -0.39 -10.81
N LEU A 51 -3.69 0.31 -10.70
CA LEU A 51 -3.68 1.68 -10.19
C LEU A 51 -4.36 2.65 -11.18
N PRO A 52 -4.97 3.74 -10.67
CA PRO A 52 -5.60 4.74 -11.52
C PRO A 52 -4.57 5.40 -12.43
N LYS A 53 -4.95 5.60 -13.69
CA LYS A 53 -4.09 6.24 -14.70
C LYS A 53 -4.32 7.74 -14.69
N ASP A 54 -3.31 8.51 -15.08
CA ASP A 54 -3.39 9.98 -15.15
C ASP A 54 -4.61 10.48 -15.94
N ALA A 55 -4.99 9.78 -17.00
CA ALA A 55 -6.18 10.10 -17.80
C ALA A 55 -7.49 10.00 -17.01
N THR A 56 -7.58 9.11 -16.02
CA THR A 56 -8.72 8.97 -15.11
C THR A 56 -8.73 10.09 -14.08
N LEU A 57 -7.56 10.51 -13.59
CA LEU A 57 -7.43 11.62 -12.63
C LEU A 57 -7.88 12.95 -13.27
N ALA A 58 -7.49 13.18 -14.53
CA ALA A 58 -7.78 14.41 -15.27
C ALA A 58 -9.27 14.60 -15.64
N GLN A 59 -10.13 13.61 -15.40
CA GLN A 59 -11.56 13.67 -15.72
C GLN A 59 -12.41 14.34 -14.63
N ILE A 60 -11.83 14.69 -13.48
CA ILE A 60 -12.54 15.31 -12.36
C ILE A 60 -12.40 16.83 -12.49
N PRO A 61 -13.43 17.58 -12.91
CA PRO A 61 -13.27 19.01 -13.21
C PRO A 61 -13.03 19.87 -11.97
N GLU A 62 -13.46 19.39 -10.80
CA GLU A 62 -13.45 20.13 -9.54
C GLU A 62 -12.14 20.02 -8.77
N LEU A 63 -11.28 19.03 -9.09
CA LEU A 63 -10.06 18.73 -8.35
C LEU A 63 -8.89 18.51 -9.31
N GLU A 64 -7.76 19.14 -9.03
CA GLU A 64 -6.48 18.77 -9.63
C GLU A 64 -5.83 17.66 -8.79
N ILE A 65 -5.93 16.41 -9.25
CA ILE A 65 -5.43 15.25 -8.51
C ILE A 65 -4.12 14.76 -9.13
N ALA A 66 -3.08 14.68 -8.30
CA ALA A 66 -1.80 14.05 -8.63
C ALA A 66 -1.53 12.93 -7.63
N GLY A 67 -1.16 11.74 -8.14
CA GLY A 67 -0.89 10.56 -7.31
C GLY A 67 0.38 9.83 -7.74
N PRO A 68 1.58 10.41 -7.55
CA PRO A 68 2.81 9.70 -7.85
C PRO A 68 3.01 8.55 -6.85
N SER A 69 2.71 7.31 -7.27
CA SER A 69 3.08 6.13 -6.49
C SER A 69 4.44 5.61 -6.95
N GLN A 70 5.45 5.77 -6.10
CA GLN A 70 6.75 5.14 -6.26
C GLN A 70 6.90 4.04 -5.20
N PRO A 71 6.73 2.74 -5.58
CA PRO A 71 6.89 1.66 -4.63
C PRO A 71 8.32 1.63 -4.05
N ALA A 72 8.43 1.56 -2.73
CA ALA A 72 9.73 1.42 -2.05
C ALA A 72 10.39 0.03 -2.26
N ALA A 73 9.63 -0.94 -2.78
CA ALA A 73 10.07 -2.31 -3.03
C ALA A 73 9.51 -2.83 -4.36
N ALA A 74 9.98 -4.01 -4.80
CA ALA A 74 9.51 -4.62 -6.03
C ALA A 74 7.98 -4.83 -6.06
N VAL A 75 7.34 -5.09 -4.90
CA VAL A 75 5.88 -5.10 -4.74
C VAL A 75 5.54 -4.34 -3.46
N GLY A 76 4.76 -3.26 -3.61
CA GLY A 76 4.37 -2.39 -2.51
C GLY A 76 3.10 -2.90 -1.79
N GLY A 77 2.94 -2.48 -0.54
CA GLY A 77 1.65 -2.57 0.16
C GLY A 77 0.74 -1.37 -0.14
N ASP A 78 1.29 -0.32 -0.71
CA ASP A 78 0.56 0.91 -0.99
C ASP A 78 -0.53 0.69 -2.04
N TYR A 79 -1.70 1.22 -1.74
CA TYR A 79 -2.90 1.21 -2.54
C TYR A 79 -3.44 2.64 -2.58
N TYR A 80 -3.78 3.12 -3.77
CA TYR A 80 -4.62 4.29 -3.90
C TYR A 80 -5.46 4.12 -5.16
N ASP A 81 -6.66 4.69 -5.15
CA ASP A 81 -7.58 4.57 -6.25
C ASP A 81 -8.60 5.72 -6.25
N ILE A 82 -9.03 6.13 -7.44
CA ILE A 82 -10.18 7.03 -7.60
C ILE A 82 -11.41 6.15 -7.72
N LEU A 83 -12.17 6.14 -6.65
CA LEU A 83 -13.26 5.23 -6.39
C LEU A 83 -14.54 5.64 -7.12
N GLN A 84 -14.78 6.94 -7.20
CA GLN A 84 -15.95 7.48 -7.88
C GLN A 84 -15.60 8.87 -8.43
N GLN A 85 -15.87 9.07 -9.72
CA GLN A 85 -15.59 10.35 -10.41
C GLN A 85 -16.81 11.28 -10.46
N SER A 86 -17.98 10.84 -10.02
CA SER A 86 -19.23 11.60 -10.00
C SER A 86 -19.67 11.88 -8.56
N ASP A 87 -20.24 13.05 -8.31
CA ASP A 87 -20.65 13.56 -6.99
C ASP A 87 -21.32 12.50 -6.06
N PRO A 88 -20.81 12.26 -4.83
CA PRO A 88 -19.53 12.76 -4.30
C PRO A 88 -18.33 12.06 -4.94
N ILE A 89 -17.27 12.81 -5.19
CA ILE A 89 -15.99 12.24 -5.65
C ILE A 89 -15.41 11.43 -4.50
N LYS A 90 -15.18 10.13 -4.73
CA LYS A 90 -14.64 9.22 -3.72
C LYS A 90 -13.19 8.88 -4.05
N ILE A 91 -12.31 8.99 -3.07
CA ILE A 91 -10.89 8.63 -3.19
C ILE A 91 -10.54 7.68 -2.04
N GLY A 92 -9.86 6.58 -2.37
CA GLY A 92 -9.38 5.62 -1.39
C GLY A 92 -7.87 5.58 -1.41
N MET A 93 -7.24 5.55 -0.25
CA MET A 93 -5.82 5.31 -0.09
C MET A 93 -5.60 4.36 1.08
N GLY A 94 -4.58 3.53 1.01
CA GLY A 94 -4.22 2.68 2.12
C GLY A 94 -2.87 2.02 1.92
N ASN A 95 -2.36 1.42 2.98
CA ASN A 95 -1.09 0.73 2.93
C ASN A 95 -1.16 -0.59 3.70
N VAL A 96 -0.84 -1.67 2.99
CA VAL A 96 -0.72 -2.99 3.57
C VAL A 96 0.61 -3.10 4.31
N THR A 97 0.54 -3.54 5.56
CA THR A 97 1.72 -3.82 6.39
C THR A 97 2.72 -4.77 5.73
N GLY A 98 3.99 -4.41 5.83
CA GLY A 98 5.12 -5.13 5.23
C GLY A 98 5.26 -4.90 3.72
N GLN A 99 5.95 -5.82 3.06
CA GLN A 99 6.20 -5.83 1.61
C GLN A 99 6.16 -7.28 1.12
N GLY A 100 6.13 -7.47 -0.20
CA GLY A 100 6.21 -8.79 -0.83
C GLY A 100 4.92 -9.27 -1.49
N ARG A 101 4.84 -10.58 -1.72
CA ARG A 101 3.76 -11.19 -2.52
C ARG A 101 2.40 -11.06 -1.83
N GLU A 102 2.35 -11.27 -0.51
CA GLU A 102 1.10 -11.29 0.24
C GLU A 102 0.50 -9.89 0.33
N SER A 103 1.34 -8.84 0.42
CA SER A 103 0.85 -7.46 0.40
C SER A 103 0.31 -7.06 -0.97
N GLY A 104 0.96 -7.50 -2.05
CA GLY A 104 0.45 -7.26 -3.41
C GLY A 104 -0.89 -7.96 -3.67
N VAL A 105 -1.04 -9.21 -3.22
CA VAL A 105 -2.32 -9.93 -3.31
C VAL A 105 -3.40 -9.22 -2.50
N LEU A 106 -3.08 -8.78 -1.28
CA LEU A 106 -4.04 -8.06 -0.45
C LEU A 106 -4.46 -6.73 -1.09
N ALA A 107 -3.54 -5.98 -1.69
CA ALA A 107 -3.87 -4.75 -2.42
C ALA A 107 -4.89 -5.00 -3.55
N ILE A 108 -4.74 -6.08 -4.32
CA ILE A 108 -5.70 -6.48 -5.37
C ILE A 108 -7.07 -6.83 -4.77
N VAL A 109 -7.09 -7.57 -3.67
CA VAL A 109 -8.33 -7.93 -2.94
C VAL A 109 -9.05 -6.67 -2.46
N VAL A 110 -8.32 -5.74 -1.85
CA VAL A 110 -8.84 -4.46 -1.36
C VAL A 110 -9.45 -3.68 -2.51
N GLN A 111 -8.72 -3.50 -3.60
CA GLN A 111 -9.24 -2.80 -4.77
C GLN A 111 -10.53 -3.42 -5.27
N THR A 112 -10.56 -4.75 -5.44
CA THR A 112 -11.74 -5.44 -5.97
C THR A 112 -12.94 -5.29 -5.03
N ALA A 113 -12.71 -5.39 -3.71
CA ALA A 113 -13.75 -5.23 -2.69
C ALA A 113 -14.29 -3.80 -2.68
N VAL A 114 -13.41 -2.81 -2.73
CA VAL A 114 -13.75 -1.39 -2.80
C VAL A 114 -14.56 -1.09 -4.06
N GLY A 115 -14.07 -1.49 -5.25
CA GLY A 115 -14.77 -1.34 -6.53
C GLY A 115 -16.18 -1.94 -6.52
N THR A 116 -16.34 -3.12 -5.91
CA THR A 116 -17.63 -3.79 -5.78
C THR A 116 -18.57 -3.02 -4.84
N LEU A 117 -18.07 -2.50 -3.71
CA LEU A 117 -18.88 -1.72 -2.78
C LEU A 117 -19.37 -0.42 -3.41
N LEU A 118 -18.54 0.24 -4.21
CA LEU A 118 -18.90 1.48 -4.90
C LEU A 118 -20.03 1.27 -5.90
N ALA A 119 -20.03 0.13 -6.60
CA ALA A 119 -21.11 -0.23 -7.51
C ALA A 119 -22.48 -0.39 -6.81
N THR A 120 -22.50 -0.49 -5.48
CA THR A 120 -23.76 -0.54 -4.70
C THR A 120 -24.30 0.84 -4.31
N ASN A 121 -23.57 1.93 -4.61
CA ASN A 121 -23.88 3.29 -4.16
C ASN A 121 -24.07 3.40 -2.64
N GLU A 122 -23.28 2.66 -1.86
CA GLU A 122 -23.27 2.79 -0.40
C GLU A 122 -22.72 4.16 0.00
N THR A 123 -23.51 4.95 0.71
CA THR A 123 -23.15 6.31 1.14
C THR A 123 -22.83 6.38 2.63
N ASP A 124 -23.19 5.36 3.42
CA ASP A 124 -22.81 5.29 4.82
C ASP A 124 -21.37 4.78 4.94
N THR A 125 -20.47 5.67 5.36
CA THR A 125 -19.04 5.38 5.52
C THR A 125 -18.76 4.29 6.55
N VAL A 126 -19.52 4.23 7.66
CA VAL A 126 -19.35 3.21 8.69
C VAL A 126 -19.71 1.85 8.11
N LYS A 127 -20.83 1.78 7.39
CA LYS A 127 -21.26 0.55 6.72
C LYS A 127 -20.28 0.14 5.62
N PHE A 128 -19.79 1.08 4.82
CA PHE A 128 -18.79 0.84 3.77
C PHE A 128 -17.52 0.20 4.37
N LEU A 129 -16.91 0.84 5.37
CA LEU A 129 -15.68 0.37 6.01
C LEU A 129 -15.91 -0.93 6.79
N LYS A 130 -17.08 -1.13 7.38
CA LYS A 130 -17.45 -2.40 8.03
C LYS A 130 -17.46 -3.57 7.06
N VAL A 131 -18.11 -3.42 5.90
CA VAL A 131 -18.19 -4.48 4.89
C VAL A 131 -16.81 -4.74 4.28
N LEU A 132 -16.06 -3.66 3.99
CA LEU A 132 -14.68 -3.76 3.50
C LEU A 132 -13.80 -4.52 4.50
N ASN A 133 -13.84 -4.16 5.78
CA ASN A 133 -13.10 -4.83 6.85
C ASN A 133 -13.45 -6.30 6.94
N ARG A 134 -14.75 -6.65 6.95
CA ARG A 134 -15.19 -8.04 7.02
C ARG A 134 -14.59 -8.85 5.87
N LYS A 135 -14.62 -8.30 4.65
CA LYS A 135 -14.06 -8.98 3.48
C LYS A 135 -12.54 -9.15 3.59
N ILE A 136 -11.82 -8.13 4.04
CA ILE A 136 -10.37 -8.19 4.24
C ILE A 136 -10.02 -9.23 5.32
N TYR A 137 -10.70 -9.17 6.46
CA TYR A 137 -10.53 -10.10 7.58
C TYR A 137 -10.70 -11.56 7.13
N ASP A 138 -11.80 -11.87 6.44
CA ASP A 138 -12.07 -13.24 5.98
C ASP A 138 -10.99 -13.74 4.99
N ASN A 139 -10.52 -12.89 4.08
CA ASN A 139 -9.43 -13.25 3.16
C ASN A 139 -8.11 -13.49 3.90
N LEU A 140 -7.76 -12.68 4.89
CA LEU A 140 -6.55 -12.86 5.68
C LEU A 140 -6.57 -14.18 6.47
N GLN A 141 -7.71 -14.53 7.05
CA GLN A 141 -7.90 -15.82 7.72
C GLN A 141 -7.73 -16.99 6.75
N GLN A 142 -8.28 -16.89 5.53
CA GLN A 142 -8.12 -17.92 4.49
C GLN A 142 -6.68 -18.04 4.00
N MET A 143 -5.96 -16.93 3.93
CA MET A 143 -4.56 -16.90 3.50
C MET A 143 -3.57 -17.31 4.61
N ASN A 144 -4.02 -17.48 5.86
CA ASN A 144 -3.15 -17.58 7.04
C ASN A 144 -2.10 -16.45 7.07
N CYS A 145 -2.56 -15.22 6.91
CA CYS A 145 -1.72 -14.03 6.76
C CYS A 145 -1.96 -13.04 7.90
N ASP A 146 -0.91 -12.68 8.64
CA ASP A 146 -0.99 -11.76 9.78
C ASP A 146 -0.82 -10.27 9.40
N LYS A 147 -1.09 -9.93 8.13
CA LYS A 147 -1.03 -8.55 7.64
C LYS A 147 -2.32 -7.80 7.97
N ASN A 148 -2.22 -6.49 8.09
CA ASN A 148 -3.34 -5.55 8.13
C ASN A 148 -3.14 -4.41 7.13
N LEU A 149 -4.19 -3.59 6.97
CA LEU A 149 -4.26 -2.46 6.04
C LEU A 149 -4.64 -1.19 6.80
N THR A 150 -3.83 -0.14 6.71
CA THR A 150 -4.31 1.23 6.96
C THR A 150 -5.09 1.70 5.75
N PHE A 151 -6.20 2.39 5.94
CA PHE A 151 -7.08 2.81 4.84
C PHE A 151 -7.77 4.12 5.19
N ALA A 152 -7.71 5.09 4.30
CA ALA A 152 -8.46 6.33 4.32
C ALA A 152 -9.44 6.38 3.14
N LEU A 153 -10.67 6.77 3.45
CA LEU A 153 -11.73 7.07 2.50
C LEU A 153 -12.02 8.57 2.55
N LEU A 154 -12.00 9.19 1.39
CA LEU A 154 -12.25 10.62 1.21
C LEU A 154 -13.48 10.78 0.32
N ASP A 155 -14.48 11.48 0.82
CA ASP A 155 -15.68 11.87 0.08
C ASP A 155 -15.65 13.39 -0.11
N TYR A 156 -15.47 13.85 -1.35
CA TYR A 156 -15.44 15.27 -1.70
C TYR A 156 -16.72 15.68 -2.43
N GLN A 157 -17.33 16.77 -1.96
CA GLN A 157 -18.50 17.38 -2.57
C GLN A 157 -18.51 18.89 -2.31
N GLY A 158 -18.42 19.70 -3.36
CA GLY A 158 -18.70 21.15 -3.29
C GLY A 158 -17.83 21.92 -2.29
N GLY A 159 -16.55 21.57 -2.17
CA GLY A 159 -15.62 22.19 -1.21
C GLY A 159 -15.61 21.55 0.17
N MET A 160 -16.49 20.59 0.46
CA MET A 160 -16.42 19.80 1.69
C MET A 160 -15.69 18.49 1.42
N LEU A 161 -14.69 18.18 2.24
CA LEU A 161 -13.97 16.92 2.22
C LEU A 161 -14.25 16.15 3.51
N ARG A 162 -14.95 15.02 3.40
CA ARG A 162 -15.14 14.09 4.51
C ARG A 162 -14.05 13.03 4.49
N LEU A 163 -13.25 12.98 5.55
CA LEU A 163 -12.22 11.97 5.76
C LEU A 163 -12.69 10.93 6.76
N SER A 164 -12.46 9.65 6.47
CA SER A 164 -12.67 8.53 7.40
C SER A 164 -11.56 7.52 7.27
N GLY A 165 -11.30 6.75 8.32
CA GLY A 165 -10.21 5.78 8.30
C GLY A 165 -8.91 6.36 8.88
N HIS A 166 -7.78 5.72 8.55
CA HIS A 166 -6.51 5.95 9.23
C HIS A 166 -5.37 6.12 8.21
N GLU A 167 -5.08 7.37 7.83
CA GLU A 167 -3.86 7.83 7.14
C GLU A 167 -3.58 9.29 7.55
N GLN A 168 -2.37 9.79 7.32
CA GLN A 168 -2.01 11.17 7.68
C GLN A 168 -2.43 12.14 6.57
N LEU A 169 -3.15 13.21 6.95
CA LEU A 169 -3.62 14.23 6.02
C LEU A 169 -3.16 15.62 6.46
N ILE A 170 -2.56 16.36 5.52
CA ILE A 170 -2.19 17.76 5.68
C ILE A 170 -3.04 18.61 4.74
N VAL A 171 -3.56 19.72 5.24
CA VAL A 171 -4.18 20.77 4.44
C VAL A 171 -3.24 21.97 4.39
N ILE A 172 -2.88 22.39 3.20
CA ILE A 172 -2.15 23.63 2.95
C ILE A 172 -3.16 24.61 2.38
N HIS A 173 -3.56 25.59 3.18
CA HIS A 173 -4.50 26.60 2.73
C HIS A 173 -3.84 27.57 1.76
N SER A 174 -4.63 28.13 0.85
CA SER A 174 -4.20 29.15 -0.11
C SER A 174 -3.49 30.37 0.52
N GLY A 175 -3.81 30.68 1.79
CA GLY A 175 -3.14 31.72 2.59
C GLY A 175 -1.76 31.33 3.15
N GLY A 176 -1.31 30.10 2.93
CA GLY A 176 -0.02 29.57 3.38
C GLY A 176 -0.03 28.93 4.78
N SER A 177 -1.17 28.90 5.47
CA SER A 177 -1.30 28.16 6.73
C SER A 177 -1.38 26.66 6.48
N VAL A 178 -0.78 25.87 7.38
CA VAL A 178 -0.75 24.41 7.31
C VAL A 178 -1.52 23.85 8.49
N GLU A 179 -2.46 22.95 8.20
CA GLU A 179 -3.25 22.21 9.18
C GLU A 179 -2.92 20.72 9.07
N LEU A 180 -2.57 20.10 10.20
CA LEU A 180 -2.43 18.64 10.29
C LEU A 180 -3.72 18.08 10.86
N ILE A 181 -4.38 17.20 10.10
CA ILE A 181 -5.61 16.55 10.55
C ILE A 181 -5.25 15.33 11.39
N ASP A 182 -5.69 15.32 12.65
CA ASP A 182 -5.54 14.17 13.53
C ASP A 182 -6.54 13.08 13.14
N THR A 183 -6.02 11.95 12.66
CA THR A 183 -6.81 10.83 12.16
C THR A 183 -6.87 9.65 13.11
N ILE A 184 -6.27 9.74 14.30
CA ILE A 184 -6.14 8.61 15.24
C ILE A 184 -7.49 8.04 15.69
N TYR A 185 -8.54 8.86 15.70
CA TYR A 185 -9.90 8.48 16.08
C TYR A 185 -10.84 8.25 14.89
N LEU A 186 -10.37 8.43 13.66
CA LEU A 186 -11.21 8.35 12.46
C LEU A 186 -11.31 6.94 11.90
N GLY A 187 -10.46 6.02 12.35
CA GLY A 187 -10.52 4.64 11.89
C GLY A 187 -9.62 3.68 12.65
N PHE A 188 -9.72 2.43 12.24
CA PHE A 188 -8.92 1.33 12.76
C PHE A 188 -8.30 0.56 11.60
N PRO A 189 -7.08 0.00 11.74
CA PRO A 189 -6.51 -0.81 10.69
C PRO A 189 -7.40 -2.01 10.35
N LEU A 190 -7.66 -2.19 9.05
CA LEU A 190 -8.56 -3.22 8.55
C LEU A 190 -7.89 -4.61 8.61
N GLY A 191 -8.70 -5.62 8.91
CA GLY A 191 -8.28 -7.02 8.93
C GLY A 191 -7.74 -7.53 10.25
N ILE A 192 -7.58 -6.69 11.28
CA ILE A 192 -7.11 -7.11 12.61
C ILE A 192 -8.24 -7.77 13.41
N VAL A 193 -9.41 -7.15 13.44
CA VAL A 193 -10.61 -7.66 14.12
C VAL A 193 -11.77 -7.75 13.16
N SER A 194 -12.73 -8.63 13.47
CA SER A 194 -13.80 -8.96 12.53
C SER A 194 -14.87 -7.87 12.37
N ASP A 195 -15.07 -7.03 13.39
CA ASP A 195 -15.98 -5.88 13.36
C ASP A 195 -15.26 -4.65 13.87
N ILE A 196 -15.38 -3.55 13.13
CA ILE A 196 -14.72 -2.28 13.42
C ILE A 196 -15.70 -1.11 13.54
N ALA A 197 -17.01 -1.36 13.52
CA ALA A 197 -18.03 -0.31 13.44
C ALA A 197 -17.85 0.78 14.51
N ASP A 198 -17.49 0.38 15.74
CA ASP A 198 -17.31 1.28 16.88
C ASP A 198 -16.02 2.11 16.81
N PHE A 199 -15.11 1.78 15.89
CA PHE A 199 -13.84 2.48 15.68
C PHE A 199 -13.84 3.36 14.43
N VAL A 200 -14.94 3.40 13.67
CA VAL A 200 -15.05 4.23 12.47
C VAL A 200 -15.70 5.55 12.83
N ALA A 201 -14.99 6.64 12.54
CA ALA A 201 -15.53 7.99 12.60
C ALA A 201 -15.14 8.79 11.36
N TYR A 202 -15.54 10.04 11.31
CA TYR A 202 -15.19 10.94 10.21
C TYR A 202 -14.90 12.35 10.69
N ALA A 203 -14.10 13.06 9.92
CA ALA A 203 -13.86 14.49 10.06
C ALA A 203 -14.30 15.18 8.77
N ASP A 204 -15.01 16.28 8.93
CA ASP A 204 -15.40 17.16 7.81
C ASP A 204 -14.42 18.33 7.76
N ILE A 205 -13.80 18.51 6.60
CA ILE A 205 -12.76 19.50 6.33
C ILE A 205 -13.27 20.44 5.26
N GLN A 206 -13.39 21.72 5.57
CA GLN A 206 -13.78 22.74 4.60
C GLN A 206 -12.56 23.14 3.77
N LEU A 207 -12.65 22.94 2.46
CA LEU A 207 -11.66 23.38 1.48
C LEU A 207 -12.14 24.64 0.77
N ASN A 208 -11.19 25.54 0.51
CA ASN A 208 -11.37 26.70 -0.34
C ASN A 208 -10.62 26.54 -1.66
N SER A 209 -10.95 27.38 -2.63
CA SER A 209 -10.21 27.41 -3.90
C SER A 209 -8.74 27.73 -3.64
N GLY A 210 -7.85 26.90 -4.19
CA GLY A 210 -6.40 26.99 -4.00
C GLY A 210 -5.86 26.28 -2.76
N ASP A 211 -6.71 25.67 -1.93
CA ASP A 211 -6.26 24.79 -0.85
C ASP A 211 -5.73 23.48 -1.44
N VAL A 212 -4.67 22.93 -0.86
CA VAL A 212 -4.03 21.68 -1.28
C VAL A 212 -4.13 20.66 -0.16
N VAL A 213 -4.61 19.47 -0.51
CA VAL A 213 -4.67 18.33 0.41
C VAL A 213 -3.55 17.35 0.06
N VAL A 214 -2.73 17.03 1.06
CA VAL A 214 -1.65 16.04 0.94
C VAL A 214 -1.99 14.87 1.83
N LEU A 215 -2.30 13.74 1.19
CA LEU A 215 -2.49 12.45 1.85
C LEU A 215 -1.22 11.62 1.65
N TYR A 216 -0.68 11.07 2.73
CA TYR A 216 0.54 10.29 2.69
C TYR A 216 0.50 9.12 3.66
N THR A 217 1.19 8.05 3.28
CA THR A 217 1.42 6.89 4.15
C THR A 217 2.72 7.08 4.91
N ASP A 218 2.85 6.37 6.03
CA ASP A 218 3.97 6.42 7.00
C ASP A 218 5.38 6.15 6.42
N ARG A 219 5.50 5.96 5.09
CA ARG A 219 6.74 5.69 4.38
C ARG A 219 7.39 6.90 3.72
N ILE A 220 6.79 8.08 3.83
CA ILE A 220 7.41 9.32 3.35
C ILE A 220 8.27 9.90 4.49
N THR A 221 9.58 9.93 4.30
CA THR A 221 10.57 10.61 5.17
C THR A 221 11.28 11.69 4.37
#